data_AF-A0A963DCG9-F1
#
_entry.id   AF-A0A963DCG9-F1
#
_cell.length_a   1.000
_cell.length_b   1.000
_cell.length_c   1.000
_cell.angle_alpha   90.00
_cell.angle_beta   90.00
_cell.angle_gamma   90.00
#
_symmetry.space_group_name_H-M   'P 1'
#
loop_
_entity.id
_entity.type
_entity.pdbx_description
1 polymer ?
#
loop_
_entity_poly.entity_id
_entity_poly.type
_entity_poly.pdbx_seq_one_letter_code
_entity_poly.pdbx_strand_id
1 'polypeptide(L)'
;MRPVVFPHWFHRIRFRCKVCHAELGFKMRAGSNLVTMGDIIDGRFCGACHNGEIAWAPENCDLCHSGKPGLPPGIFGGHETNGPGIW
;
A
#
# COMPACT_ATOMS: atom_id res chain seq x y z
N MET A 1 12.36 -5.04 9.68
CA MET A 1 11.18 -5.37 8.85
C MET A 1 11.45 -4.91 7.42
N ARG A 2 11.02 -5.66 6.40
CA ARG A 2 11.31 -5.35 4.98
C ARG A 2 10.55 -4.10 4.52
N PRO A 3 11.00 -3.37 3.48
CA PRO A 3 10.25 -2.26 2.91
C PRO A 3 8.86 -2.69 2.43
N VAL A 4 7.87 -1.80 2.56
CA VAL A 4 6.52 -2.02 2.04
C VAL A 4 6.48 -1.79 0.54
N VAL A 5 5.77 -2.66 -0.18
CA VAL A 5 5.51 -2.48 -1.62
C VAL A 5 3.99 -2.37 -1.83
N PHE A 6 3.56 -1.31 -2.51
CA PHE A 6 2.16 -1.10 -2.86
C PHE A 6 1.94 -1.25 -4.38
N PRO A 7 1.30 -2.33 -4.83
CA PRO A 7 1.03 -2.54 -6.26
C PRO A 7 -0.24 -1.78 -6.70
N HIS A 8 -0.06 -0.59 -7.31
CA HIS A 8 -1.18 0.20 -7.85
C HIS A 8 -2.07 -0.59 -8.83
N TRP A 9 -1.50 -1.45 -9.69
CA TRP A 9 -2.25 -2.19 -10.71
C TRP A 9 -3.33 -3.08 -10.09
N PHE A 10 -2.99 -3.85 -9.05
CA PHE A 10 -3.89 -4.82 -8.44
C PHE A 10 -5.08 -4.11 -7.76
N HIS A 11 -4.81 -2.98 -7.13
CA HIS A 11 -5.85 -2.15 -6.51
C HIS A 11 -6.72 -1.46 -7.56
N ARG A 12 -6.15 -1.02 -8.69
CA ARG A 12 -6.89 -0.39 -9.80
C ARG A 12 -7.85 -1.34 -10.54
N ILE A 13 -7.66 -2.66 -10.43
CA ILE A 13 -8.62 -3.63 -11.02
C ILE A 13 -9.97 -3.57 -10.28
N ARG A 14 -9.96 -3.29 -8.98
CA ARG A 14 -11.17 -3.30 -8.13
C ARG A 14 -11.65 -1.91 -7.73
N PHE A 15 -10.77 -0.93 -7.64
CA PHE A 15 -11.07 0.39 -7.09
C PHE A 15 -10.65 1.52 -8.03
N ARG A 16 -11.46 2.59 -8.03
CA ARG A 16 -11.18 3.82 -8.78
C ARG A 16 -10.22 4.71 -7.99
N CYS A 17 -9.49 5.59 -8.70
CA CYS A 17 -8.54 6.53 -8.10
C CYS A 17 -9.12 7.37 -6.96
N LYS A 18 -10.40 7.74 -7.05
CA LYS A 18 -11.12 8.56 -6.04
C LYS A 18 -11.11 7.92 -4.65
N VAL A 19 -11.28 6.59 -4.58
CA VAL A 19 -11.35 5.87 -3.30
C VAL A 19 -10.06 6.10 -2.52
N CYS A 20 -8.90 5.90 -3.15
CA CYS A 20 -7.63 6.08 -2.46
C CYS A 20 -7.27 7.55 -2.27
N HIS A 21 -7.38 8.37 -3.31
CA HIS A 21 -6.76 9.70 -3.31
C HIS A 21 -7.65 10.84 -2.82
N ALA A 22 -8.97 10.69 -2.89
CA ALA A 22 -9.91 11.68 -2.37
C ALA A 22 -10.54 11.20 -1.06
N GLU A 23 -11.05 9.96 -1.02
CA GLU A 23 -11.79 9.46 0.14
C GLU A 23 -10.85 9.04 1.29
N LEU A 24 -9.83 8.23 1.00
CA LEU A 24 -8.84 7.79 2.00
C LEU A 24 -7.68 8.79 2.21
N GLY A 25 -7.61 9.86 1.43
CA GLY A 25 -6.64 10.94 1.62
C GLY A 25 -5.18 10.59 1.26
N PHE A 26 -4.95 9.57 0.44
CA PHE A 26 -3.61 9.35 -0.14
C PHE A 26 -3.28 10.48 -1.11
N LYS A 27 -2.24 11.24 -0.81
CA LYS A 27 -1.76 12.30 -1.69
C LYS A 27 -1.16 11.67 -2.95
N MET A 28 -1.34 12.34 -4.09
CA MET A 28 -0.79 11.93 -5.40
C MET A 28 0.74 12.16 -5.50
N ARG A 29 1.48 11.80 -4.45
CA ARG A 29 2.94 11.92 -4.35
C ARG A 29 3.46 10.85 -3.40
N ALA A 30 4.33 9.98 -3.90
CA ALA A 30 4.91 8.92 -3.06
C ALA A 30 5.64 9.52 -1.85
N GLY A 31 5.46 8.88 -0.69
CA GLY A 31 6.07 9.27 0.58
C GLY A 31 5.56 10.56 1.20
N SER A 32 4.48 11.15 0.66
CA SER A 32 3.89 12.37 1.21
C SER A 32 2.81 12.11 2.28
N ASN A 33 2.43 10.84 2.46
CA ASN A 33 1.66 10.36 3.60
C ASN A 33 2.58 9.59 4.54
N LEU A 34 2.55 9.94 5.82
CA LEU A 34 3.11 9.11 6.88
C LEU A 34 2.00 8.15 7.31
N VAL A 35 2.26 6.86 7.14
CA VAL A 35 1.33 5.79 7.52
C VAL A 35 2.04 4.90 8.53
N THR A 36 1.47 4.77 9.70
CA THR A 36 1.95 3.90 10.77
C THR A 36 1.06 2.66 10.87
N MET A 37 1.57 1.59 11.49
CA MET A 37 0.74 0.42 11.80
C MET A 37 -0.40 0.77 12.77
N GLY A 38 -0.22 1.76 13.65
CA GLY A 38 -1.30 2.28 14.49
C GLY A 38 -2.44 2.85 13.66
N ASP A 39 -2.13 3.68 12.65
CA ASP A 39 -3.16 4.20 11.74
C ASP A 39 -3.90 3.07 10.99
N ILE A 40 -3.19 2.01 10.61
CA ILE A 40 -3.77 0.86 9.92
C ILE A 40 -4.70 0.08 10.85
N ILE A 41 -4.30 -0.16 12.10
CA ILE A 41 -5.13 -0.84 13.10
C ILE A 41 -6.40 -0.01 13.41
N ASP A 42 -6.29 1.32 13.38
CA ASP A 42 -7.43 2.25 13.52
C ASP A 42 -8.35 2.30 12.28
N GLY A 43 -8.12 1.45 11.28
CA GLY A 43 -8.92 1.41 10.05
C GLY A 43 -8.62 2.53 9.05
N ARG A 44 -7.51 3.26 9.21
CA ARG A 44 -7.08 4.31 8.28
C ARG A 44 -6.14 3.75 7.20
N PHE A 45 -6.04 4.46 6.07
CA PHE A 45 -5.16 4.10 4.96
C PHE A 45 -5.38 2.66 4.48
N CYS A 46 -4.38 1.79 4.62
CA CYS A 46 -4.45 0.38 4.24
C CYS A 46 -5.54 -0.35 5.03
N GLY A 47 -5.72 0.01 6.30
CA GLY A 47 -6.67 -0.61 7.23
C GLY A 47 -8.14 -0.40 6.87
N ALA A 48 -8.44 0.57 6.00
CA ALA A 48 -9.80 0.79 5.52
C ALA A 48 -10.33 -0.43 4.72
N CYS A 49 -9.43 -1.21 4.13
CA CYS A 49 -9.76 -2.44 3.40
C CYS A 49 -9.07 -3.67 3.98
N HIS A 50 -7.82 -3.56 4.44
CA HIS A 50 -7.08 -4.64 5.09
C HIS A 50 -7.51 -4.77 6.55
N ASN A 51 -8.73 -5.22 6.76
CA ASN A 51 -9.42 -5.32 8.05
C ASN A 51 -9.92 -6.75 8.36
N GLY A 52 -9.69 -7.71 7.48
CA GLY A 52 -10.16 -9.09 7.63
C GLY A 52 -11.54 -9.36 7.01
N GLU A 53 -12.23 -8.33 6.52
CA GLU A 53 -13.56 -8.45 5.89
C GLU A 53 -13.50 -8.15 4.38
N ILE A 54 -12.91 -7.01 4.01
CA ILE A 54 -12.82 -6.56 2.60
C ILE A 54 -11.58 -7.18 1.94
N ALA A 55 -10.46 -7.18 2.65
CA ALA A 55 -9.22 -7.83 2.29
C ALA A 55 -8.61 -8.50 3.52
N TRP A 56 -7.52 -9.25 3.32
CA TRP A 56 -6.82 -9.90 4.41
C TRP A 56 -6.41 -8.89 5.50
N ALA A 57 -6.46 -9.34 6.74
CA ALA A 57 -6.15 -8.55 7.91
C ALA A 57 -4.63 -8.25 8.02
N PRO A 58 -4.24 -7.14 8.68
CA PRO A 58 -2.90 -6.55 8.60
C PRO A 58 -1.84 -7.29 9.45
N GLU A 59 -2.20 -8.40 10.10
CA GLU A 59 -1.28 -9.24 10.86
C GLU A 59 -0.34 -10.04 9.95
N ASN A 60 -0.72 -10.21 8.67
CA ASN A 60 0.10 -10.87 7.65
C ASN A 60 1.19 -9.93 7.13
N CYS A 61 2.19 -9.62 7.98
CA CYS A 61 3.19 -8.59 7.71
C CYS A 61 3.91 -8.76 6.36
N ASP A 62 4.22 -9.99 5.97
CA ASP A 62 5.00 -10.31 4.77
C ASP A 62 4.29 -9.99 3.44
N LEU A 63 2.96 -9.84 3.46
CA LEU A 63 2.18 -9.48 2.27
C LEU A 63 2.43 -8.02 1.85
N CYS A 64 2.55 -7.13 2.83
CA CYS A 64 2.83 -5.71 2.61
C CYS A 64 4.33 -5.44 2.59
N HIS A 65 5.05 -5.99 3.56
CA HIS A 65 6.50 -5.88 3.72
C HIS A 65 7.23 -6.84 2.77
N SER A 66 6.93 -6.76 1.47
CA SER A 66 7.42 -7.68 0.44
C SER A 66 8.67 -7.21 -0.29
N GLY A 67 9.24 -6.05 0.09
CA GLY A 67 10.49 -5.54 -0.49
C GLY A 67 11.67 -6.50 -0.33
N LYS A 68 12.69 -6.38 -1.18
CA LYS A 68 13.88 -7.25 -1.10
C LYS A 68 14.59 -7.07 0.27
N PRO A 69 14.97 -8.17 0.95
CA PRO A 69 15.76 -8.10 2.17
C PRO A 69 17.07 -7.33 1.94
N GLY A 70 17.47 -6.48 2.89
CA GLY A 70 18.73 -5.74 2.84
C GLY A 70 18.73 -4.47 1.98
N LEU A 71 17.66 -4.18 1.23
CA LEU A 71 17.52 -2.87 0.59
C LEU A 71 17.18 -1.79 1.62
N PRO A 72 17.80 -0.59 1.53
CA PRO A 72 17.39 0.54 2.35
C PRO A 72 15.92 0.89 2.05
N PRO A 73 15.12 1.25 3.06
CA PRO A 73 13.79 1.81 2.83
C PRO A 73 13.91 3.04 1.93
N GLY A 74 13.19 3.04 0.81
CA GLY A 74 13.19 4.14 -0.15
C GLY A 74 11.77 4.39 -0.66
N ILE A 75 11.47 5.67 -0.90
CA ILE A 75 10.21 6.08 -1.49
C ILE A 75 10.44 6.18 -3.00
N PHE A 76 10.00 5.17 -3.72
CA PHE A 76 10.02 5.16 -5.19
C PHE A 76 8.59 5.31 -5.70
N GLY A 77 8.27 6.50 -6.22
CA GLY A 77 6.97 6.83 -6.76
C GLY A 77 7.00 6.84 -8.28
N GLY A 78 6.02 6.19 -8.90
CA GLY A 78 5.76 6.26 -10.33
C GLY A 78 4.30 5.99 -10.62
N HIS A 79 3.80 6.51 -11.75
CA HIS A 79 2.51 6.10 -12.32
C HIS A 79 2.56 4.66 -12.89
N GLU A 80 3.78 4.20 -13.19
CA GLU A 80 4.12 2.89 -13.70
C GLU A 80 4.20 1.88 -12.57
N THR A 81 3.59 0.73 -12.80
CA THR A 81 3.61 -0.39 -11.87
C THR A 81 4.89 -1.19 -12.10
N ASN A 82 5.99 -0.79 -11.45
CA ASN A 82 7.25 -1.54 -11.43
C ASN A 82 7.19 -2.83 -10.58
N GLY A 83 5.98 -3.37 -10.36
CA GLY A 83 5.81 -4.73 -9.83
C GLY A 83 6.29 -5.75 -10.87
N PRO A 84 6.52 -7.01 -10.49
CA PRO A 84 7.17 -8.01 -11.35
C PRO A 84 6.35 -8.44 -12.58
N GLY A 85 5.28 -7.72 -12.94
CA GLY A 85 4.42 -7.98 -14.09
C GLY A 85 4.93 -7.40 -15.41
N ILE A 86 6.23 -7.53 -15.69
CA ILE A 86 6.69 -7.62 -17.07
C ILE A 86 7.07 -9.09 -17.28
N TRP A 87 6.02 -9.91 -17.44
CA TRP A 87 5.83 -11.15 -18.21
C TRP A 87 4.43 -11.68 -17.85
#